data_AF-A0A226QU41-F1
#
_entry.id   AF-A0A226QU41-F1
#
_cell.length_a   1.000
_cell.length_b   1.000
_cell.length_c   1.000
_cell.angle_alpha   90.00
_cell.angle_beta   90.00
_cell.angle_gamma   90.00
#
_symmetry.space_group_name_H-M   'P 1'
#
loop_
_entity.id
_entity.type
_entity.pdbx_description
1 polymer ?
#
loop_
_entity_poly.entity_id
_entity_poly.type
_entity_poly.pdbx_seq_one_letter_code
_entity_poly.pdbx_strand_id
1 'polypeptide(L)'
;MYKRFKSELKVVVNPISTWINENSKLVDSNEVTQLYSGLNSEGTKVIQNLFENRIFDYPKPISLLISIINQCTKKDDIILDFFSGSATTAHAVMQLNAEDGGKRKFIMVQLPEKTDEKSDAYKAGYENICEIGKERIRRAGEKIVQETGKTDLDIGFKVFKLDSSNVKTWDPDFDNLEQTLFDLQDNIKEDRTKEDLLYEILLKIGLPLTTPIEEIDYNGKTIYNVAYGSVLVCLEDDIDLDIVQEMLKYQSEHMPPKVIFKESGFISDAVKTNAIQTLKKHGITDVRSV
;
A
#
# COMPACT_ATOMS: atom_id res chain seq x y z
N MET A 1 -36.52 -23.64 2.24
CA MET A 1 -37.59 -22.85 1.62
C MET A 1 -37.98 -21.74 2.59
N TYR A 2 -37.78 -20.48 2.24
CA TYR A 2 -38.12 -19.36 3.13
C TYR A 2 -39.63 -19.36 3.38
N LYS A 3 -40.03 -19.31 4.65
CA LYS A 3 -41.42 -19.33 5.10
C LYS A 3 -42.09 -18.00 4.70
N ARG A 4 -43.28 -18.07 4.11
CA ARG A 4 -43.93 -16.91 3.49
C ARG A 4 -44.89 -16.19 4.44
N PHE A 5 -45.40 -16.89 5.46
CA PHE A 5 -46.37 -16.34 6.41
C PHE A 5 -45.91 -16.49 7.87
N LYS A 6 -46.25 -15.50 8.70
CA LYS A 6 -45.88 -15.46 10.14
C LYS A 6 -46.38 -16.67 10.92
N SER A 7 -47.55 -17.19 10.57
CA SER A 7 -48.15 -18.40 11.15
C SER A 7 -47.35 -19.69 10.88
N GLU A 8 -46.44 -19.67 9.91
CA GLU A 8 -45.63 -20.84 9.56
C GLU A 8 -44.32 -20.91 10.37
N LEU A 9 -43.98 -19.87 11.13
CA LEU A 9 -42.77 -19.80 11.92
C LEU A 9 -42.85 -20.74 13.13
N LYS A 10 -41.86 -21.63 13.27
CA LYS A 10 -41.75 -22.54 14.43
C LYS A 10 -41.27 -21.84 15.71
N VAL A 11 -40.65 -20.66 15.57
CA VAL A 11 -40.15 -19.83 16.67
C VAL A 11 -40.66 -18.42 16.43
N VAL A 12 -41.21 -17.79 17.47
CA VAL A 12 -41.81 -16.43 17.38
C VAL A 12 -40.75 -15.37 17.13
N VAL A 13 -39.50 -15.66 17.53
CA VAL A 13 -38.33 -14.79 17.35
C VAL A 13 -37.35 -15.51 16.43
N ASN A 14 -37.17 -15.00 15.22
CA ASN A 14 -36.05 -15.41 14.38
C ASN A 14 -34.88 -14.46 14.64
N PRO A 15 -33.69 -14.95 15.01
CA PRO A 15 -32.52 -14.08 15.08
C PRO A 15 -32.27 -13.50 13.68
N ILE A 16 -32.28 -12.18 13.60
CA ILE A 16 -31.91 -11.46 12.40
C ILE A 16 -30.38 -11.51 12.31
N SER A 17 -29.86 -11.80 11.13
CA SER A 17 -28.43 -11.76 10.86
C SER A 17 -27.90 -10.36 11.13
N THR A 18 -26.73 -10.23 11.78
CA THR A 18 -26.05 -8.94 12.02
C THR A 18 -25.73 -8.16 10.73
N TRP A 19 -25.88 -8.83 9.58
CA TRP A 19 -25.69 -8.28 8.24
C TRP A 19 -26.94 -7.61 7.65
N ILE A 20 -28.07 -7.69 8.35
CA ILE A 20 -29.33 -7.08 7.97
C ILE A 20 -29.53 -5.84 8.82
N ASN A 21 -29.48 -4.69 8.18
CA ASN A 21 -29.79 -3.42 8.83
C ASN A 21 -31.31 -3.19 8.82
N GLU A 22 -31.81 -2.58 9.89
CA GLU A 22 -33.19 -2.14 9.98
C GLU A 22 -33.26 -0.65 9.65
N ASN A 23 -34.13 -0.27 8.72
CA ASN A 23 -34.49 1.12 8.51
C ASN A 23 -36.01 1.25 8.61
N SER A 24 -36.48 2.00 9.60
CA SER A 24 -37.90 2.31 9.75
C SER A 24 -38.25 3.47 8.81
N LYS A 25 -39.15 3.20 7.86
CA LYS A 25 -39.74 4.24 7.02
C LYS A 25 -41.23 4.31 7.25
N LEU A 26 -41.75 5.53 7.32
CA LEU A 26 -43.18 5.77 7.31
C LEU A 26 -43.69 5.64 5.86
N VAL A 27 -44.53 4.64 5.61
CA VAL A 27 -45.24 4.46 4.34
C VAL A 27 -46.72 4.44 4.67
N ASP A 28 -47.48 5.37 4.08
CA ASP A 28 -48.92 5.53 4.30
C ASP A 28 -49.30 5.50 5.79
N SER A 29 -48.65 6.34 6.59
CA SER A 29 -48.86 6.48 8.05
C SER A 29 -48.60 5.23 8.91
N ASN A 30 -48.07 4.14 8.32
CA ASN A 30 -47.60 2.96 9.04
C ASN A 30 -46.07 2.94 9.08
N GLU A 31 -45.53 2.60 10.25
CA GLU A 31 -44.10 2.39 10.42
C GLU A 31 -43.73 1.02 9.84
N VAL A 32 -43.01 1.03 8.73
CA VAL A 32 -42.55 -0.19 8.04
C VAL A 32 -41.06 -0.33 8.29
N THR A 33 -40.69 -1.37 9.03
CA THR A 33 -39.28 -1.77 9.18
C THR A 33 -38.84 -2.48 7.90
N GLN A 34 -38.00 -1.81 7.11
CA GLN A 34 -37.32 -2.43 5.98
C GLN A 34 -35.99 -3.03 6.45
N LEU A 35 -35.86 -4.33 6.24
CA LEU A 35 -34.63 -5.07 6.41
C LEU A 35 -33.82 -4.93 5.11
N TYR A 36 -32.63 -4.34 5.17
CA TYR A 36 -31.75 -4.20 4.01
C TYR A 36 -30.36 -4.81 4.26
N SER A 37 -29.88 -5.52 3.26
CA SER A 37 -28.50 -6.02 3.14
C SER A 37 -28.05 -5.73 1.72
N GLY A 38 -26.76 -5.45 1.53
CA GLY A 38 -26.21 -5.19 0.21
C GLY A 38 -26.53 -6.33 -0.76
N LEU A 39 -27.12 -5.98 -1.91
CA LEU A 39 -27.48 -6.93 -2.97
C LEU A 39 -26.39 -6.91 -4.04
N ASN A 40 -26.15 -8.04 -4.73
CA ASN A 40 -25.15 -8.10 -5.82
C ASN A 40 -25.36 -7.01 -6.88
N SER A 41 -26.62 -6.64 -7.16
CA SER A 41 -26.95 -5.55 -8.08
C SER A 41 -26.40 -4.19 -7.67
N GLU A 42 -26.21 -3.95 -6.37
CA GLU A 42 -25.58 -2.72 -5.85
C GLU A 42 -24.12 -2.64 -6.31
N GLY A 43 -23.35 -3.70 -6.14
CA GLY A 43 -21.96 -3.77 -6.60
C GLY A 43 -21.86 -3.50 -8.10
N THR A 44 -22.70 -4.15 -8.91
CA THR A 44 -22.74 -3.94 -10.37
C THR A 44 -23.04 -2.49 -10.73
N LYS A 45 -24.01 -1.86 -10.06
CA LYS A 45 -24.36 -0.45 -10.29
C LYS A 45 -23.22 0.49 -9.92
N VAL A 46 -22.52 0.24 -8.81
CA VAL A 46 -21.36 1.05 -8.40
C VAL A 46 -20.26 0.99 -9.44
N ILE A 47 -19.92 -0.20 -9.96
CA ILE A 47 -18.94 -0.33 -11.05
C ILE A 47 -19.42 0.41 -12.30
N GLN A 48 -20.66 0.19 -12.72
CA GLN A 48 -21.21 0.84 -13.91
C GLN A 48 -21.21 2.37 -13.78
N ASN A 49 -21.45 2.92 -12.59
CA ASN A 49 -21.44 4.36 -12.36
C ASN A 49 -20.03 4.96 -12.31
N LEU A 50 -19.03 4.20 -11.84
CA LEU A 50 -17.64 4.69 -11.78
C LEU A 50 -16.92 4.58 -13.13
N PHE A 51 -17.26 3.56 -13.91
CA PHE A 51 -16.55 3.23 -15.15
C PHE A 51 -17.35 3.50 -16.42
N GLU A 52 -18.61 3.89 -16.29
CA GLU A 52 -19.59 4.02 -17.38
C GLU A 52 -19.81 2.71 -18.17
N ASN A 53 -19.23 1.61 -17.67
CA ASN A 53 -19.23 0.31 -18.29
C ASN A 53 -19.12 -0.80 -17.23
N ARG A 54 -19.45 -2.04 -17.59
CA ARG A 54 -19.35 -3.21 -16.71
C ARG A 54 -18.00 -3.88 -16.85
N ILE A 55 -16.97 -3.23 -16.30
CA ILE A 55 -15.59 -3.73 -16.37
C ILE A 55 -15.27 -4.85 -15.37
N PHE A 56 -16.22 -5.23 -14.51
CA PHE A 56 -16.01 -6.29 -13.51
C PHE A 56 -17.33 -6.98 -13.19
N ASP A 57 -17.36 -8.31 -13.27
CA ASP A 57 -18.62 -9.07 -13.27
C ASP A 57 -19.25 -9.24 -11.89
N TYR A 58 -18.42 -9.39 -10.85
CA TYR A 58 -18.91 -9.74 -9.50
C TYR A 58 -18.31 -8.87 -8.38
N PRO A 59 -18.43 -7.53 -8.46
CA PRO A 59 -18.01 -6.65 -7.38
C PRO A 59 -18.88 -6.91 -6.14
N LYS A 60 -18.29 -6.88 -4.95
CA LYS A 60 -19.06 -6.97 -3.71
C LYS A 60 -19.90 -5.68 -3.54
N PRO A 61 -21.08 -5.76 -2.89
CA PRO A 61 -21.85 -4.57 -2.51
C PRO A 61 -21.04 -3.71 -1.54
N ILE A 62 -21.07 -2.38 -1.69
CA ILE A 62 -20.28 -1.49 -0.83
C ILE A 62 -20.87 -1.41 0.58
N SER A 63 -22.20 -1.41 0.68
CA SER A 63 -22.94 -1.37 1.94
C SER A 63 -22.59 -2.55 2.86
N LEU A 64 -22.31 -3.72 2.28
CA LEU A 64 -21.86 -4.89 3.02
C LEU A 64 -20.50 -4.63 3.67
N LEU A 65 -19.54 -4.11 2.90
CA LEU A 65 -18.18 -3.85 3.37
C LEU A 65 -18.14 -2.72 4.39
N ILE A 66 -18.93 -1.66 4.19
CA ILE A 66 -19.12 -0.58 5.17
C ILE A 66 -19.64 -1.16 6.50
N SER A 67 -20.66 -2.03 6.46
CA SER A 67 -21.21 -2.66 7.66
C SER A 67 -20.18 -3.54 8.39
N ILE A 68 -19.42 -4.36 7.65
CA ILE A 68 -18.35 -5.19 8.22
C ILE A 68 -17.28 -4.32 8.91
N ILE A 69 -16.77 -3.32 8.20
CA ILE A 69 -15.66 -2.49 8.69
C ILE A 69 -16.12 -1.68 9.91
N ASN A 70 -17.32 -1.10 9.87
CA ASN A 70 -17.83 -0.29 10.98
C ASN A 70 -18.04 -1.10 12.28
N GLN A 71 -18.36 -2.40 12.17
CA GLN A 71 -18.53 -3.27 13.34
C GLN A 71 -17.21 -3.78 13.93
N CYS A 72 -16.19 -3.95 13.09
CA CYS A 72 -14.96 -4.66 13.46
C CYS A 72 -13.74 -3.74 13.63
N THR A 73 -13.84 -2.44 13.36
CA THR A 73 -12.70 -1.52 13.37
C THR A 73 -12.95 -0.23 14.15
N LYS A 74 -11.89 0.31 14.73
CA LYS A 74 -11.80 1.68 15.20
C LYS A 74 -11.48 2.61 14.04
N LYS A 75 -11.52 3.92 14.31
CA LYS A 75 -11.32 4.98 13.32
C LYS A 75 -9.89 5.07 12.79
N ASP A 76 -8.92 4.37 13.35
CA ASP A 76 -7.49 4.45 13.03
C ASP A 76 -6.85 3.09 12.72
N ASP A 77 -7.67 2.04 12.61
CA ASP A 77 -7.19 0.69 12.30
C ASP A 77 -6.74 0.51 10.83
N ILE A 78 -5.99 -0.56 10.59
CA ILE A 78 -5.53 -0.98 9.26
C ILE A 78 -6.36 -2.17 8.80
N ILE A 79 -6.95 -2.07 7.60
CA ILE A 79 -7.76 -3.12 6.97
C ILE A 79 -6.94 -3.80 5.86
N LEU A 80 -6.73 -5.09 5.98
CA LEU A 80 -6.07 -5.91 4.96
C LEU A 80 -7.10 -6.73 4.18
N ASP A 81 -7.06 -6.63 2.85
CA ASP A 81 -7.80 -7.50 1.94
C ASP A 81 -6.83 -8.07 0.91
N PHE A 82 -6.50 -9.36 1.07
CA PHE A 82 -5.55 -10.06 0.21
C PHE A 82 -6.19 -10.78 -0.98
N PHE A 83 -7.49 -10.57 -1.19
CA PHE A 83 -8.25 -10.98 -2.37
C PHE A 83 -9.10 -9.81 -2.85
N SER A 84 -8.44 -8.65 -3.01
CA SER A 84 -9.14 -7.37 -3.15
C SER A 84 -10.04 -7.29 -4.39
N GLY A 85 -9.74 -8.05 -5.45
CA GLY A 85 -10.55 -8.13 -6.66
C GLY A 85 -10.77 -6.75 -7.26
N SER A 86 -12.02 -6.29 -7.28
CA SER A 86 -12.35 -4.94 -7.75
C SER A 86 -11.98 -3.83 -6.76
N ALA A 87 -11.36 -4.10 -5.61
CA ALA A 87 -11.03 -3.14 -4.55
C ALA A 87 -12.27 -2.48 -3.89
N THR A 88 -13.32 -3.26 -3.65
CA THR A 88 -14.53 -2.78 -2.94
C THR A 88 -14.21 -2.37 -1.50
N THR A 89 -13.31 -3.09 -0.83
CA THR A 89 -12.87 -2.83 0.55
C THR A 89 -12.25 -1.45 0.70
N ALA A 90 -11.29 -1.07 -0.16
CA ALA A 90 -10.68 0.26 -0.14
C ALA A 90 -11.70 1.39 -0.35
N HIS A 91 -12.65 1.21 -1.28
CA HIS A 91 -13.75 2.16 -1.47
C HIS A 91 -14.59 2.31 -0.19
N ALA A 92 -14.98 1.22 0.46
CA ALA A 92 -15.74 1.27 1.70
C ALA A 92 -14.96 1.96 2.85
N VAL A 93 -13.64 1.76 2.95
CA VAL A 93 -12.79 2.45 3.93
C VAL A 93 -12.79 3.96 3.70
N MET A 94 -12.58 4.42 2.46
CA MET A 94 -12.60 5.86 2.14
C MET A 94 -13.97 6.48 2.43
N GLN A 95 -15.05 5.77 2.10
CA GLN A 95 -16.42 6.22 2.38
C GLN A 95 -16.64 6.39 3.90
N LEU A 96 -16.26 5.41 4.71
CA LEU A 96 -16.39 5.48 6.16
C LEU A 96 -15.58 6.62 6.76
N ASN A 97 -14.32 6.80 6.34
CA ASN A 97 -13.49 7.91 6.78
C ASN A 97 -14.12 9.27 6.44
N ALA A 98 -14.74 9.39 5.27
CA ALA A 98 -15.47 10.58 4.87
C ALA A 98 -16.74 10.82 5.71
N GLU A 99 -17.47 9.77 6.08
CA GLU A 99 -18.69 9.87 6.88
C GLU A 99 -18.42 10.19 8.36
N ASP A 100 -17.49 9.48 8.99
CA ASP A 100 -17.26 9.53 10.43
C ASP A 100 -16.01 10.31 10.86
N GLY A 101 -15.25 10.87 9.91
CA GLY A 101 -14.01 11.58 10.17
C GLY A 101 -12.86 10.67 10.63
N GLY A 102 -12.94 9.38 10.32
CA GLY A 102 -11.90 8.41 10.59
C GLY A 102 -10.66 8.58 9.71
N LYS A 103 -9.61 7.86 10.10
CA LYS A 103 -8.30 7.76 9.45
C LYS A 103 -7.91 6.29 9.27
N ARG A 104 -8.89 5.43 8.99
CA ARG A 104 -8.67 4.01 8.73
C ARG A 104 -7.80 3.87 7.49
N LYS A 105 -6.85 2.94 7.51
CA LYS A 105 -5.94 2.67 6.40
C LYS A 105 -6.30 1.33 5.75
N PHE A 106 -5.90 1.13 4.50
CA PHE A 106 -6.13 -0.13 3.81
C PHE A 106 -4.85 -0.66 3.15
N ILE A 107 -4.72 -1.98 3.08
CA ILE A 107 -3.70 -2.71 2.32
C ILE A 107 -4.42 -3.70 1.42
N MET A 108 -4.42 -3.46 0.11
CA MET A 108 -5.04 -4.34 -0.88
C MET A 108 -3.97 -5.18 -1.57
N VAL A 109 -4.14 -6.49 -1.58
CA VAL A 109 -3.31 -7.41 -2.38
C VAL A 109 -4.17 -8.02 -3.47
N GLN A 110 -3.62 -8.09 -4.68
CA GLN A 110 -4.27 -8.69 -5.84
C GLN A 110 -3.21 -9.31 -6.74
N LEU A 111 -3.50 -10.52 -7.22
CA LEU A 111 -2.70 -11.15 -8.26
C LEU A 111 -2.94 -10.41 -9.59
N PRO A 112 -1.91 -10.12 -10.41
CA PRO A 112 -2.06 -9.52 -11.73
C PRO A 112 -2.59 -10.53 -12.75
N GLU A 113 -3.76 -11.09 -12.47
CA GLU A 113 -4.49 -11.98 -13.38
C GLU A 113 -4.94 -11.19 -14.60
N LYS A 114 -4.58 -11.68 -15.79
CA LYS A 114 -4.94 -11.05 -17.06
C LYS A 114 -6.45 -11.08 -17.27
N THR A 115 -7.00 -9.99 -17.76
CA THR A 115 -8.40 -9.96 -18.19
C THR A 115 -8.57 -10.71 -19.51
N ASP A 116 -9.74 -11.30 -19.74
CA ASP A 116 -10.09 -11.88 -21.05
C ASP A 116 -10.05 -10.80 -22.14
N GLU A 117 -9.35 -11.06 -23.25
CA GLU A 117 -9.22 -10.13 -24.39
C GLU A 117 -10.57 -9.69 -24.99
N LYS A 118 -11.62 -10.49 -24.81
CA LYS A 118 -12.98 -10.19 -25.28
C LYS A 118 -13.79 -9.38 -24.27
N SER A 119 -13.32 -9.28 -23.03
CA SER A 119 -14.02 -8.54 -21.97
C SER A 119 -14.05 -7.04 -22.24
N ASP A 120 -15.04 -6.36 -21.67
CA ASP A 120 -15.11 -4.90 -21.74
C ASP A 120 -13.99 -4.22 -20.95
N ALA A 121 -13.45 -4.89 -19.94
CA ALA A 121 -12.28 -4.42 -19.20
C ALA A 121 -11.03 -4.34 -20.09
N TYR A 122 -10.73 -5.41 -20.83
CA TYR A 122 -9.57 -5.42 -21.74
C TYR A 122 -9.71 -4.38 -22.85
N LYS A 123 -10.90 -4.27 -23.45
CA LYS A 123 -11.20 -3.25 -24.48
C LYS A 123 -11.06 -1.82 -23.94
N ALA A 124 -11.28 -1.61 -22.64
CA ALA A 124 -11.08 -0.33 -21.97
C ALA A 124 -9.62 -0.09 -21.54
N GLY A 125 -8.69 -1.00 -21.87
CA GLY A 125 -7.26 -0.86 -21.59
C GLY A 125 -6.81 -1.44 -20.25
N TYR A 126 -7.68 -2.13 -19.52
CA TYR A 126 -7.30 -2.78 -18.26
C TYR A 126 -6.77 -4.19 -18.53
N GLU A 127 -5.46 -4.34 -18.67
CA GLU A 127 -4.83 -5.63 -19.02
C GLU A 127 -4.96 -6.71 -17.94
N ASN A 128 -5.09 -6.30 -16.67
CA ASN A 128 -5.18 -7.21 -15.53
C ASN A 128 -6.09 -6.65 -14.43
N ILE A 129 -6.49 -7.52 -13.48
CA ILE A 129 -7.41 -7.16 -12.39
C ILE A 129 -6.84 -6.05 -11.48
N CYS A 130 -5.52 -5.98 -11.28
CA CYS A 130 -4.91 -4.92 -10.47
C CYS A 130 -5.14 -3.54 -11.08
N GLU A 131 -5.12 -3.39 -12.40
CA GLU A 131 -5.42 -2.12 -13.07
C GLU A 131 -6.85 -1.65 -12.77
N ILE A 132 -7.82 -2.57 -12.80
CA ILE A 132 -9.22 -2.30 -12.46
C ILE A 132 -9.34 -1.82 -11.00
N GLY A 133 -8.69 -2.54 -10.07
CA GLY A 133 -8.70 -2.20 -8.65
C GLY A 133 -8.09 -0.83 -8.37
N LYS A 134 -6.89 -0.55 -8.92
CA LYS A 134 -6.22 0.76 -8.80
C LYS A 134 -7.11 1.89 -9.31
N GLU A 135 -7.71 1.70 -10.48
CA GLU A 135 -8.55 2.71 -11.08
C GLU A 135 -9.85 2.93 -10.32
N ARG A 136 -10.45 1.86 -9.75
CA ARG A 136 -11.63 2.02 -8.89
C ARG A 136 -11.29 2.85 -7.66
N ILE A 137 -10.13 2.61 -7.03
CA ILE A 137 -9.72 3.37 -5.84
C ILE A 137 -9.59 4.85 -6.19
N ARG A 138 -8.92 5.20 -7.30
CA ARG A 138 -8.80 6.60 -7.75
C ARG A 138 -10.16 7.27 -7.96
N ARG A 139 -11.01 6.67 -8.79
CA ARG A 139 -12.33 7.24 -9.12
C ARG A 139 -13.25 7.32 -7.92
N ALA A 140 -13.21 6.31 -7.04
CA ALA A 140 -13.99 6.32 -5.81
C ALA A 140 -13.55 7.44 -4.88
N GLY A 141 -12.23 7.60 -4.66
CA GLY A 141 -11.69 8.68 -3.83
C GLY A 141 -12.07 10.06 -4.36
N GLU A 142 -11.86 10.30 -5.65
CA GLU A 142 -12.24 11.56 -6.31
C GLU A 142 -13.74 11.86 -6.17
N LYS A 143 -14.58 10.85 -6.41
CA LYS A 143 -16.03 10.99 -6.28
C LYS A 143 -16.47 11.32 -4.85
N ILE A 144 -15.89 10.67 -3.85
CA ILE A 144 -16.18 10.94 -2.43
C ILE A 144 -15.79 12.37 -2.07
N VAL A 145 -14.63 12.85 -2.53
CA VAL A 145 -14.21 14.24 -2.30
C VAL A 145 -15.17 15.22 -2.98
N GLN A 146 -15.59 14.95 -4.23
CA GLN A 146 -16.56 15.79 -4.94
C GLN A 146 -17.93 15.84 -4.24
N GLU A 147 -18.43 14.72 -3.72
CA GLU A 147 -19.74 14.64 -3.06
C GLU A 147 -19.74 15.24 -1.65
N THR A 148 -18.62 15.13 -0.92
CA THR A 148 -18.53 15.58 0.48
C THR A 148 -17.91 16.96 0.65
N GLY A 149 -17.14 17.45 -0.33
CA GLY A 149 -16.39 18.70 -0.25
C GLY A 149 -15.24 18.68 0.78
N LYS A 150 -14.89 17.52 1.35
CA LYS A 150 -13.83 17.39 2.35
C LYS A 150 -12.46 17.39 1.69
N THR A 151 -11.62 18.36 2.06
CA THR A 151 -10.24 18.50 1.55
C THR A 151 -9.21 17.75 2.40
N ASP A 152 -9.59 17.30 3.59
CA ASP A 152 -8.73 16.62 4.56
C ASP A 152 -8.80 15.09 4.49
N LEU A 153 -9.55 14.55 3.53
CA LEU A 153 -9.69 13.11 3.32
C LEU A 153 -8.45 12.54 2.61
N ASP A 154 -7.80 11.55 3.22
CA ASP A 154 -6.74 10.78 2.58
C ASP A 154 -7.34 9.77 1.59
N ILE A 155 -7.27 10.11 0.30
CA ILE A 155 -7.64 9.24 -0.83
C ILE A 155 -6.41 8.67 -1.56
N GLY A 156 -5.21 8.96 -1.05
CA GLY A 156 -3.95 8.55 -1.65
C GLY A 156 -3.66 7.07 -1.41
N PHE A 157 -2.90 6.46 -2.30
CA PHE A 157 -2.36 5.12 -2.11
C PHE A 157 -1.08 4.95 -2.90
N LYS A 158 -0.18 4.10 -2.38
CA LYS A 158 1.02 3.65 -3.08
C LYS A 158 0.75 2.28 -3.72
N VAL A 159 1.38 2.02 -4.85
CA VAL A 159 1.29 0.74 -5.55
C VAL A 159 2.66 0.08 -5.51
N PHE A 160 2.70 -1.16 -5.06
CA PHE A 160 3.91 -1.97 -5.04
C PHE A 160 3.68 -3.25 -5.86
N LYS A 161 4.74 -3.76 -6.47
CA LYS A 161 4.75 -5.02 -7.19
C LYS A 161 5.79 -5.94 -6.53
N LEU A 162 5.48 -7.23 -6.45
CA LEU A 162 6.45 -8.23 -6.05
C LEU A 162 7.40 -8.53 -7.21
N ASP A 163 8.69 -8.54 -6.90
CA ASP A 163 9.77 -8.96 -7.78
C ASP A 163 10.76 -9.81 -6.96
N SER A 164 11.74 -10.39 -7.63
CA SER A 164 12.93 -10.98 -7.02
C SER A 164 13.76 -9.93 -6.27
N SER A 165 14.53 -10.37 -5.26
CA SER A 165 15.43 -9.50 -4.49
C SER A 165 16.37 -8.71 -5.41
N ASN A 166 16.67 -7.48 -5.01
CA ASN A 166 17.63 -6.59 -5.66
C ASN A 166 19.08 -7.08 -5.53
N VAL A 167 19.34 -7.96 -4.57
CA VAL A 167 20.67 -8.49 -4.30
C VAL A 167 20.88 -9.80 -5.07
N LYS A 168 22.03 -9.96 -5.71
CA LYS A 168 22.45 -11.20 -6.35
C LYS A 168 22.61 -12.29 -5.29
N THR A 169 21.92 -13.41 -5.48
CA THR A 169 22.07 -14.59 -4.62
C THR A 169 23.34 -15.34 -5.00
N TRP A 170 24.05 -15.89 -4.01
CA TRP A 170 25.14 -16.82 -4.27
C TRP A 170 24.58 -18.10 -4.89
N ASP A 171 24.78 -18.24 -6.20
CA ASP A 171 24.44 -19.44 -6.98
C ASP A 171 25.59 -19.72 -7.95
N PRO A 172 26.67 -20.38 -7.49
CA PRO A 172 27.89 -20.52 -8.26
C PRO A 172 27.71 -21.50 -9.42
N ASP A 173 28.03 -21.05 -10.62
CA ASP A 173 28.32 -21.96 -11.72
C ASP A 173 29.74 -22.53 -11.53
N PHE A 174 29.83 -23.79 -11.12
CA PHE A 174 31.12 -24.45 -10.89
C PHE A 174 31.95 -24.61 -12.17
N ASP A 175 31.32 -24.58 -13.35
CA ASP A 175 32.02 -24.64 -14.63
C ASP A 175 32.60 -23.27 -15.04
N ASN A 176 32.09 -22.17 -14.47
CA ASN A 176 32.55 -20.80 -14.75
C ASN A 176 32.69 -19.95 -13.46
N LEU A 177 33.38 -20.53 -12.47
CA LEU A 177 33.51 -19.94 -11.14
C LEU A 177 34.26 -18.59 -11.16
N GLU A 178 35.25 -18.43 -12.05
CA GLU A 178 36.01 -17.19 -12.19
C GLU A 178 35.09 -16.02 -12.57
N GLN A 179 34.29 -16.18 -13.62
CA GLN A 179 33.33 -15.16 -14.04
C GLN A 179 32.27 -14.91 -12.95
N THR A 180 31.77 -15.97 -12.31
CA THR A 180 30.80 -15.84 -11.21
C THR A 180 31.35 -15.00 -10.06
N LEU A 181 32.64 -15.15 -9.72
CA LEU A 181 33.29 -14.36 -8.68
C LEU A 181 33.44 -12.88 -9.08
N PHE A 182 33.79 -12.60 -10.34
CA PHE A 182 33.85 -11.23 -10.85
C PHE A 182 32.48 -10.56 -10.88
N ASP A 183 31.44 -11.28 -11.30
CA ASP A 183 30.08 -10.75 -11.39
C ASP A 183 29.47 -10.43 -10.01
N LEU A 184 30.00 -11.03 -8.94
CA LEU A 184 29.62 -10.77 -7.55
C LEU A 184 30.37 -9.61 -6.91
N GLN A 185 31.31 -8.98 -7.62
CA GLN A 185 31.95 -7.75 -7.16
C GLN A 185 30.91 -6.64 -6.92
N ASP A 186 29.89 -6.55 -7.79
CA ASP A 186 28.68 -5.79 -7.52
C ASP A 186 27.56 -6.76 -7.12
N ASN A 187 27.13 -6.67 -5.87
CA ASN A 187 26.09 -7.51 -5.31
C ASN A 187 24.67 -7.04 -5.66
N ILE A 188 24.51 -5.92 -6.35
CA ILE A 188 23.22 -5.39 -6.80
C ILE A 188 22.97 -5.81 -8.26
N LYS A 189 21.71 -6.13 -8.59
CA LYS A 189 21.29 -6.40 -9.98
C LYS A 189 21.27 -5.13 -10.81
N GLU A 190 21.77 -5.21 -12.05
CA GLU A 190 21.92 -4.06 -12.95
C GLU A 190 20.58 -3.46 -13.43
N ASP A 191 19.52 -4.25 -13.46
CA ASP A 191 18.18 -3.86 -13.92
C ASP A 191 17.29 -3.33 -12.77
N ARG A 192 17.89 -2.87 -11.67
CA ARG A 192 17.18 -2.37 -10.49
C ARG A 192 17.42 -0.88 -10.26
N THR A 193 16.37 -0.20 -9.84
CA THR A 193 16.44 1.22 -9.49
C THR A 193 16.91 1.40 -8.04
N LYS A 194 17.42 2.58 -7.73
CA LYS A 194 17.78 2.95 -6.35
C LYS A 194 16.56 2.92 -5.43
N GLU A 195 15.38 3.25 -5.94
CA GLU A 195 14.12 3.14 -5.19
C GLU A 195 13.77 1.70 -4.83
N ASP A 196 13.96 0.74 -5.76
CA ASP A 196 13.71 -0.68 -5.50
C ASP A 196 14.57 -1.18 -4.33
N LEU A 197 15.85 -0.82 -4.37
CA LEU A 197 16.81 -1.16 -3.31
C LEU A 197 16.45 -0.47 -2.00
N LEU A 198 16.08 0.82 -2.04
CA LEU A 198 15.62 1.56 -0.86
C LEU A 198 14.44 0.84 -0.20
N TYR A 199 13.36 0.54 -0.93
CA TYR A 199 12.18 -0.11 -0.36
C TYR A 199 12.48 -1.53 0.18
N GLU A 200 13.36 -2.30 -0.48
CA GLU A 200 13.81 -3.59 0.07
C GLU A 200 14.56 -3.42 1.40
N ILE A 201 15.44 -2.42 1.50
CA ILE A 201 16.16 -2.10 2.74
C ILE A 201 15.18 -1.69 3.84
N LEU A 202 14.26 -0.77 3.54
CA LEU A 202 13.27 -0.26 4.49
C LEU A 202 12.40 -1.40 5.06
N LEU A 203 11.99 -2.34 4.21
CA LEU A 203 11.26 -3.54 4.64
C LEU A 203 12.12 -4.45 5.51
N LYS A 204 13.39 -4.71 5.15
CA LYS A 204 14.31 -5.55 5.94
C LYS A 204 14.62 -4.98 7.32
N ILE A 205 14.65 -3.66 7.46
CA ILE A 205 14.83 -3.00 8.77
C ILE A 205 13.53 -2.88 9.58
N GLY A 206 12.40 -3.32 9.02
CA GLY A 206 11.10 -3.37 9.69
C GLY A 206 10.33 -2.03 9.68
N LEU A 207 10.64 -1.12 8.76
CA LEU A 207 9.89 0.13 8.62
C LEU A 207 8.63 -0.06 7.77
N PRO A 208 7.48 0.56 8.14
CA PRO A 208 6.27 0.54 7.33
C PRO A 208 6.47 1.21 5.95
N LEU A 209 5.76 0.73 4.93
CA LEU A 209 5.77 1.32 3.56
C LEU A 209 5.21 2.75 3.49
N THR A 210 4.48 3.17 4.53
CA THR A 210 3.94 4.52 4.69
C THR A 210 4.93 5.48 5.35
N THR A 211 6.13 5.02 5.71
CA THR A 211 7.14 5.87 6.35
C THR A 211 7.50 7.03 5.41
N PRO A 212 7.54 8.28 5.90
CA PRO A 212 7.94 9.42 5.09
C PRO A 212 9.41 9.30 4.70
N ILE A 213 9.67 9.59 3.42
CA ILE A 213 10.98 9.59 2.78
C ILE A 213 11.13 10.96 2.13
N GLU A 214 12.20 11.67 2.46
CA GLU A 214 12.61 12.92 1.85
C GLU A 214 13.88 12.67 1.04
N GLU A 215 13.90 13.15 -0.20
CA GLU A 215 15.06 13.08 -1.09
C GLU A 215 15.82 14.40 -1.05
N ILE A 216 17.10 14.31 -0.74
CA ILE A 216 18.01 15.45 -0.65
C ILE A 216 19.06 15.29 -1.74
N ASP A 217 19.06 16.20 -2.71
CA ASP A 217 20.12 16.27 -3.72
C ASP A 217 21.32 17.04 -3.16
N TYR A 218 22.49 16.42 -3.22
CA TYR A 218 23.76 17.04 -2.87
C TYR A 218 24.82 16.68 -3.91
N ASN A 219 25.29 17.67 -4.67
CA ASN A 219 26.26 17.48 -5.75
C ASN A 219 25.84 16.41 -6.78
N GLY A 220 24.54 16.32 -7.10
CA GLY A 220 23.99 15.33 -8.03
C GLY A 220 23.89 13.90 -7.47
N LYS A 221 24.02 13.74 -6.16
CA LYS A 221 23.90 12.47 -5.42
C LYS A 221 22.70 12.56 -4.49
N THR A 222 21.86 11.53 -4.49
CA THR A 222 20.65 11.49 -3.65
C THR A 222 20.94 10.89 -2.28
N ILE A 223 20.55 11.62 -1.24
CA ILE A 223 20.48 11.15 0.14
C ILE A 223 19.00 10.98 0.50
N TYR A 224 18.63 9.81 0.99
CA TYR A 224 17.28 9.54 1.47
C TYR A 224 17.22 9.74 2.98
N ASN A 225 16.44 10.73 3.41
CA ASN A 225 16.10 10.99 4.80
C ASN A 225 14.77 10.30 5.15
N VAL A 226 14.83 9.25 5.96
CA VAL A 226 13.68 8.40 6.27
C VAL A 226 13.28 8.54 7.74
N ALA A 227 11.98 8.66 7.99
CA ALA A 227 11.40 8.83 9.33
C ALA A 227 12.03 10.01 10.11
N TYR A 228 12.14 11.18 9.45
CA TYR A 228 12.61 12.43 10.06
C TYR A 228 14.00 12.31 10.71
N GLY A 229 14.96 11.77 9.96
CA GLY A 229 16.34 11.64 10.40
C GLY A 229 16.62 10.42 11.26
N SER A 230 15.70 9.46 11.33
CA SER A 230 15.92 8.19 12.06
C SER A 230 16.73 7.19 11.24
N VAL A 231 16.59 7.21 9.92
CA VAL A 231 17.38 6.41 8.99
C VAL A 231 17.84 7.28 7.84
N LEU A 232 19.14 7.29 7.57
CA LEU A 232 19.74 8.01 6.44
C LEU A 232 20.35 7.00 5.48
N VAL A 233 19.99 7.07 4.21
CA VAL A 233 20.45 6.11 3.20
C VAL A 233 21.11 6.85 2.04
N CYS A 234 22.29 6.41 1.61
CA CYS A 234 22.94 6.88 0.39
C CYS A 234 23.34 5.68 -0.47
N LEU A 235 22.69 5.54 -1.63
CA LEU A 235 22.87 4.42 -2.57
C LEU A 235 23.63 4.85 -3.85
N GLU A 236 24.42 5.91 -3.72
CA GLU A 236 25.16 6.52 -4.82
C GLU A 236 26.56 5.91 -4.96
N ASP A 237 27.15 6.13 -6.13
CA ASP A 237 28.57 5.85 -6.37
C ASP A 237 29.43 7.08 -6.04
N ASP A 238 30.74 6.87 -5.99
CA ASP A 238 31.75 7.87 -5.64
C ASP A 238 31.49 8.61 -4.31
N ILE A 239 31.03 7.90 -3.28
CA ILE A 239 30.75 8.48 -1.96
C ILE A 239 32.05 9.00 -1.32
N ASP A 240 32.04 10.29 -0.97
CA ASP A 240 33.12 11.01 -0.30
C ASP A 240 32.75 11.38 1.15
N LEU A 241 33.65 12.08 1.85
CA LEU A 241 33.38 12.54 3.22
C LEU A 241 32.42 13.74 3.28
N ASP A 242 32.21 14.46 2.18
CA ASP A 242 31.34 15.64 2.14
C ASP A 242 29.87 15.22 2.20
N ILE A 243 29.51 14.13 1.52
CA ILE A 243 28.19 13.50 1.65
C ILE A 243 27.91 13.09 3.10
N VAL A 244 28.90 12.51 3.78
CA VAL A 244 28.75 12.08 5.19
C VAL A 244 28.52 13.30 6.09
N GLN A 245 29.22 14.41 5.85
CA GLN A 245 29.01 15.66 6.57
C GLN A 245 27.63 16.26 6.27
N GLU A 246 27.14 16.14 5.03
CA GLU A 246 25.80 16.58 4.66
C GLU A 246 24.73 15.75 5.37
N MET A 247 24.86 14.42 5.37
CA MET A 247 23.95 13.50 6.07
C MET A 247 23.80 13.85 7.56
N LEU A 248 24.89 14.23 8.23
CA LEU A 248 24.88 14.62 9.64
C LEU A 248 23.99 15.83 9.95
N LYS A 249 23.70 16.70 8.98
CA LYS A 249 22.81 17.85 9.17
C LYS A 249 21.34 17.45 9.31
N TYR A 250 20.97 16.27 8.80
CA TYR A 250 19.60 15.76 8.80
C TYR A 250 19.37 14.67 9.85
N GLN A 251 20.31 14.47 10.76
CA GLN A 251 20.14 13.51 11.86
C GLN A 251 19.02 13.95 12.81
N SER A 252 18.28 12.98 13.35
CA SER A 252 17.26 13.28 14.37
C SER A 252 17.89 13.86 15.64
N GLU A 253 17.27 14.89 16.22
CA GLU A 253 17.66 15.44 17.52
C GLU A 253 17.29 14.52 18.70
N HIS A 254 16.39 13.57 18.48
CA HIS A 254 15.80 12.75 19.54
C HIS A 254 16.43 11.36 19.67
N MET A 255 17.03 10.84 18.59
CA MET A 255 17.67 9.53 18.61
C MET A 255 18.82 9.44 17.59
N PRO A 256 19.87 8.65 17.87
CA PRO A 256 20.95 8.45 16.92
C PRO A 256 20.41 7.71 15.67
N PRO A 257 20.67 8.22 14.45
CA PRO A 257 20.21 7.58 13.23
C PRO A 257 20.89 6.24 12.97
N LYS A 258 20.20 5.40 12.18
CA LYS A 258 20.82 4.31 11.42
C LYS A 258 21.27 4.83 10.07
N VAL A 259 22.51 4.60 9.68
CA VAL A 259 23.05 5.05 8.40
C VAL A 259 23.35 3.86 7.50
N ILE A 260 22.89 3.90 6.25
CA ILE A 260 23.04 2.81 5.30
C ILE A 260 23.69 3.32 4.01
N PHE A 261 24.76 2.67 3.57
CA PHE A 261 25.48 2.98 2.34
C PHE A 261 25.45 1.82 1.35
N LYS A 262 25.58 2.11 0.04
CA LYS A 262 26.01 1.11 -0.96
C LYS A 262 27.47 0.72 -0.69
N GLU A 263 27.75 -0.57 -0.51
CA GLU A 263 29.07 -1.07 -0.14
C GLU A 263 30.14 -0.71 -1.18
N SER A 264 29.83 -0.92 -2.45
CA SER A 264 30.68 -0.57 -3.59
C SER A 264 30.65 0.92 -3.95
N GLY A 265 29.83 1.72 -3.26
CA GLY A 265 29.64 3.14 -3.59
C GLY A 265 30.78 4.05 -3.14
N PHE A 266 31.67 3.63 -2.24
CA PHE A 266 32.76 4.48 -1.74
C PHE A 266 33.93 4.59 -2.72
N ILE A 267 34.52 5.79 -2.86
CA ILE A 267 35.70 6.03 -3.71
C ILE A 267 36.91 5.15 -3.30
N SER A 268 37.05 4.88 -1.99
CA SER A 268 38.08 3.98 -1.48
C SER A 268 37.75 3.45 -0.08
N ASP A 269 38.37 2.33 0.29
CA ASP A 269 38.28 1.77 1.65
C ASP A 269 38.76 2.73 2.74
N ALA A 270 39.71 3.60 2.41
CA ALA A 270 40.18 4.64 3.32
C ALA A 270 39.07 5.68 3.60
N VAL A 271 38.36 6.11 2.57
CA VAL A 271 37.21 7.03 2.70
C VAL A 271 36.09 6.38 3.50
N LYS A 272 35.76 5.13 3.20
CA LYS A 272 34.76 4.35 3.97
C LYS A 272 35.11 4.27 5.46
N THR A 273 36.37 3.94 5.77
CA THR A 273 36.83 3.87 7.16
C THR A 273 36.71 5.23 7.84
N ASN A 274 37.15 6.30 7.17
CA ASN A 274 37.05 7.67 7.69
C ASN A 274 35.59 8.12 7.87
N ALA A 275 34.69 7.75 6.96
CA ALA A 275 33.27 8.02 7.04
C ALA A 275 32.65 7.38 8.29
N ILE A 276 32.89 6.08 8.50
CA ILE A 276 32.40 5.35 9.68
C ILE A 276 32.94 5.96 10.97
N GLN A 277 34.22 6.36 11.01
CA GLN A 277 34.79 7.03 12.19
C GLN A 277 34.20 8.42 12.42
N THR A 278 33.91 9.17 11.36
CA THR A 278 33.27 10.48 11.44
C THR A 278 31.86 10.36 12.01
N LEU A 279 31.08 9.40 11.54
CA LEU A 279 29.74 9.09 12.08
C LEU A 279 29.81 8.71 13.56
N LYS A 280 30.75 7.83 13.95
CA LYS A 280 30.96 7.44 15.35
C LYS A 280 31.31 8.61 16.26
N LYS A 281 32.13 9.56 15.80
CA LYS A 281 32.45 10.78 16.57
C LYS A 281 31.22 11.64 16.85
N HIS A 282 30.20 11.59 15.99
CA HIS A 282 28.93 12.29 16.14
C HIS A 282 27.86 11.45 16.84
N GLY A 283 28.21 10.31 17.44
CA GLY A 283 27.29 9.47 18.19
C GLY A 283 26.49 8.45 17.37
N ILE A 284 26.80 8.31 16.06
CA ILE A 284 26.15 7.36 15.17
C ILE A 284 26.94 6.05 15.15
N THR A 285 26.36 4.99 15.70
CA THR A 285 27.02 3.68 15.81
C THR A 285 26.42 2.58 14.93
N ASP A 286 25.16 2.70 14.51
CA ASP A 286 24.48 1.73 13.64
C ASP A 286 24.68 2.14 12.17
N VAL A 287 25.86 1.84 11.65
CA VAL A 287 26.22 2.04 10.25
C VAL A 287 26.26 0.70 9.55
N ARG A 288 25.54 0.57 8.44
CA ARG A 288 25.49 -0.65 7.62
C ARG A 288 25.85 -0.35 6.19
N SER A 289 26.36 -1.37 5.52
CA SER A 289 26.49 -1.36 4.07
C SER A 289 25.60 -2.44 3.47
N VAL A 290 25.11 -2.18 2.28
CA VAL A 290 24.36 -3.13 1.45
C VAL A 290 25.04 -3.36 0.13
#